data_AF-A0A958QZN7-F1
#
_entry.id   AF-A0A958QZN7-F1
#
_cell.length_a   1.000
_cell.length_b   1.000
_cell.length_c   1.000
_cell.angle_alpha   90.00
_cell.angle_beta   90.00
_cell.angle_gamma   90.00
#
_symmetry.space_group_name_H-M   'P 1'
#
loop_
_entity.id
_entity.type
_entity.pdbx_description
1 polymer ?
#
loop_
_entity_poly.entity_id
_entity_poly.type
_entity_poly.pdbx_seq_one_letter_code
_entity_poly.pdbx_strand_id
1 'polypeptide(L)'
;MVNSFLALTRVFFQFVLVLALASLFPILATALPDASKDGIDKVKTWSKSRLTKAEEEFSKSKGERFDSPKFWGEEIIYQIQVDRFNNGDIHNDDFNLSPVQIREIKSGHLFGIINYRHGGDLQGVIQRLDYLKDLGIT
;
A
#
# COMPACT_ATOMS: atom_id res chain seq x y z
N MET A 1 -31.69 21.69 38.46
CA MET A 1 -32.30 20.53 37.75
C MET A 1 -31.85 20.42 36.28
N VAL A 2 -30.62 20.84 35.93
CA VAL A 2 -30.16 20.91 34.52
C VAL A 2 -29.08 19.85 34.19
N ASN A 3 -28.53 19.16 35.20
CA ASN A 3 -27.41 18.23 35.02
C ASN A 3 -27.79 16.81 34.56
N SER A 4 -29.07 16.44 34.55
CA SER A 4 -29.50 15.09 34.13
C SER A 4 -29.81 14.98 32.63
N PHE A 5 -30.02 16.10 31.93
CA PHE A 5 -30.40 16.11 30.50
C PHE A 5 -29.18 15.98 29.57
N LEU A 6 -28.02 16.49 30.01
CA LEU A 6 -26.74 16.40 29.28
C LEU A 6 -26.08 15.01 29.36
N ALA A 7 -26.38 14.23 30.40
CA ALA A 7 -25.85 12.87 30.54
C ALA A 7 -26.55 11.89 29.58
N LEU A 8 -27.88 12.02 29.41
CA LEU A 8 -28.66 11.12 28.55
C LEU A 8 -28.36 11.32 27.06
N THR A 9 -28.12 12.56 26.63
CA THR A 9 -27.76 12.90 25.25
C THR A 9 -26.33 12.48 24.89
N ARG A 10 -25.40 12.50 25.84
CA ARG A 10 -24.03 11.97 25.63
C ARG A 10 -24.00 10.45 25.51
N VAL A 11 -24.80 9.74 26.31
CA VAL A 11 -24.88 8.27 26.26
C VAL A 11 -25.54 7.79 24.96
N PHE A 12 -26.57 8.50 24.48
CA PHE A 12 -27.21 8.20 23.19
C PHE A 12 -26.28 8.45 21.99
N PHE A 13 -25.50 9.52 22.01
CA PHE A 13 -24.56 9.83 20.93
C PHE A 13 -23.38 8.84 20.89
N GLN A 14 -22.91 8.37 22.06
CA GLN A 14 -21.88 7.33 22.15
C GLN A 14 -22.40 5.98 21.63
N PHE A 15 -23.67 5.63 21.85
CA PHE A 15 -24.27 4.37 21.38
C PHE A 15 -24.54 4.35 19.86
N VAL A 16 -24.97 5.49 19.29
CA VAL A 16 -25.22 5.61 17.84
C VAL A 16 -23.91 5.57 17.04
N LEU A 17 -22.82 6.10 17.59
CA LEU A 17 -21.50 6.04 16.94
C LEU A 17 -20.89 4.62 16.94
N VAL A 18 -21.18 3.80 17.96
CA VAL A 18 -20.68 2.41 18.03
C VAL A 18 -21.41 1.48 17.04
N LEU A 19 -22.69 1.71 16.75
CA LEU A 19 -23.41 0.94 15.71
C LEU A 19 -23.01 1.34 14.28
N ALA A 20 -22.65 2.60 14.04
CA ALA A 20 -22.27 3.08 12.70
C ALA A 20 -20.84 2.69 12.27
N LEU A 21 -19.99 2.27 13.22
CA LEU A 21 -18.64 1.74 12.93
C LEU A 21 -18.63 0.24 12.63
N ALA A 22 -19.70 -0.49 12.99
CA ALA A 22 -19.82 -1.93 12.72
C ALA A 22 -20.30 -2.23 11.28
N SER A 23 -20.85 -1.25 10.57
CA SER A 23 -21.35 -1.40 9.19
C SER A 23 -20.30 -1.08 8.11
N LEU A 24 -19.08 -0.71 8.48
CA LEU A 24 -17.98 -0.40 7.56
C LEU A 24 -16.95 -1.53 7.38
N PHE A 25 -17.19 -2.72 7.96
CA PHE A 25 -16.36 -3.90 7.72
C PHE A 25 -17.10 -5.01 6.97
N PRO A 26 -17.30 -4.91 5.64
CA PRO A 26 -17.42 -6.09 4.82
C PRO A 26 -16.03 -6.38 4.25
N ILE A 27 -15.23 -7.14 5.00
CA ILE A 27 -14.46 -8.29 4.52
C ILE A 27 -14.02 -8.94 5.82
N LEU A 28 -14.79 -9.95 6.26
CA LEU A 28 -14.21 -11.02 7.04
C LEU A 28 -13.03 -11.50 6.19
N ALA A 29 -11.81 -11.09 6.52
CA ALA A 29 -10.62 -11.64 5.91
C ALA A 29 -10.64 -13.11 6.31
N THR A 30 -11.22 -13.95 5.44
CA THR A 30 -11.23 -15.39 5.63
C THR A 30 -9.78 -15.75 5.89
N ALA A 31 -9.50 -16.29 7.08
CA ALA A 31 -8.15 -16.64 7.49
C ALA A 31 -7.50 -17.44 6.35
N LEU A 32 -6.23 -17.14 6.06
CA LEU A 32 -5.50 -17.87 5.04
C LEU A 32 -5.51 -19.36 5.41
N PRO A 33 -5.90 -20.26 4.49
CA PRO A 33 -5.88 -21.68 4.77
C PRO A 33 -4.45 -22.14 5.05
N ASP A 34 -4.28 -22.98 6.06
CA ASP A 34 -2.97 -23.50 6.47
C ASP A 34 -2.85 -24.96 5.98
N ALA A 35 -1.89 -25.25 5.10
CA ALA A 35 -1.72 -26.60 4.56
C ALA A 35 -1.56 -27.68 5.65
N SER A 36 -0.99 -27.32 6.81
CA SER A 36 -0.74 -28.22 7.94
C SER A 36 -2.01 -28.52 8.75
N LYS A 37 -2.99 -27.61 8.76
CA LYS A 37 -4.23 -27.72 9.55
C LYS A 37 -5.45 -28.05 8.69
N ASP A 38 -5.51 -27.43 7.51
CA ASP A 38 -6.64 -27.43 6.59
C ASP A 38 -6.43 -28.40 5.41
N GLY A 39 -5.19 -28.84 5.19
CA GLY A 39 -4.82 -29.69 4.08
C GLY A 39 -4.52 -28.92 2.79
N ILE A 40 -3.69 -29.53 1.95
CA ILE A 40 -3.21 -28.94 0.68
C ILE A 40 -4.37 -28.59 -0.26
N ASP A 41 -5.45 -29.37 -0.27
CA ASP A 41 -6.57 -29.16 -1.19
C ASP A 41 -7.38 -27.90 -0.90
N LYS A 42 -7.53 -27.54 0.38
CA LYS A 42 -8.15 -26.26 0.76
C LYS A 42 -7.28 -25.08 0.31
N VAL A 43 -5.96 -25.16 0.48
CA VAL A 43 -5.03 -24.13 0.00
C VAL A 43 -5.07 -23.99 -1.51
N LYS A 44 -5.08 -25.11 -2.26
CA LYS A 44 -5.20 -25.10 -3.72
C LYS A 44 -6.52 -24.49 -4.18
N THR A 45 -7.62 -24.84 -3.53
CA THR A 45 -8.95 -24.31 -3.86
C THR A 45 -9.03 -22.80 -3.62
N TRP A 46 -8.51 -22.33 -2.48
CA TRP A 46 -8.39 -20.91 -2.17
C TRP A 46 -7.49 -20.18 -3.18
N SER A 47 -6.34 -20.76 -3.53
CA SER A 47 -5.42 -20.15 -4.52
C SER A 47 -6.09 -20.02 -5.90
N LYS A 48 -6.80 -21.07 -6.35
CA LYS A 48 -7.56 -21.04 -7.60
C LYS A 48 -8.65 -19.96 -7.59
N SER A 49 -9.39 -19.81 -6.49
CA SER A 49 -10.44 -18.79 -6.41
C SER A 49 -9.87 -17.37 -6.46
N ARG A 50 -8.70 -17.14 -5.83
CA ARG A 50 -7.97 -15.87 -5.93
C ARG A 50 -7.51 -15.58 -7.36
N LEU A 51 -7.01 -16.59 -8.07
CA LEU A 51 -6.60 -16.45 -9.46
C LEU A 51 -7.80 -16.11 -10.36
N THR A 52 -8.90 -16.85 -10.25
CA THR A 52 -10.13 -16.57 -11.03
C THR A 52 -10.63 -15.15 -10.78
N LYS A 53 -10.65 -14.72 -9.52
CA LYS A 53 -11.07 -13.36 -9.16
C LYS A 53 -10.13 -12.31 -9.76
N ALA A 54 -8.82 -12.51 -9.65
CA ALA A 54 -7.84 -11.58 -10.21
C ALA A 54 -7.96 -11.48 -11.74
N GLU A 55 -8.19 -12.59 -12.43
CA GLU A 55 -8.42 -12.62 -13.89
C GLU A 55 -9.70 -11.88 -14.29
N GLU A 56 -10.77 -12.04 -13.51
CA GLU A 56 -12.03 -11.31 -13.72
C GLU A 56 -11.85 -9.79 -13.50
N GLU A 57 -11.15 -9.40 -12.42
CA GLU A 57 -10.84 -8.00 -12.12
C GLU A 57 -9.94 -7.37 -13.20
N PHE A 58 -8.92 -8.10 -13.65
CA PHE A 58 -8.05 -7.67 -14.75
C PHE A 58 -8.84 -7.50 -16.05
N SER A 59 -9.71 -8.45 -16.39
CA SER A 59 -10.56 -8.35 -17.59
C SER A 59 -11.49 -7.12 -17.56
N LYS A 60 -11.90 -6.68 -16.37
CA LYS A 60 -12.73 -5.47 -16.19
C LYS A 60 -11.93 -4.17 -16.22
N SER A 61 -10.64 -4.20 -15.87
CA SER A 61 -9.82 -2.99 -15.74
C SER A 61 -9.44 -2.37 -17.08
N LYS A 62 -9.65 -3.07 -18.20
CA LYS A 62 -9.14 -2.73 -19.54
C LYS A 62 -7.60 -2.67 -19.61
N GLY A 63 -6.92 -3.30 -18.65
CA GLY A 63 -5.46 -3.40 -18.67
C GLY A 63 -4.99 -4.27 -19.84
N GLU A 64 -3.88 -3.88 -20.45
CA GLU A 64 -3.19 -4.69 -21.45
C GLU A 64 -2.13 -5.56 -20.79
N ARG A 65 -2.00 -6.81 -21.26
CA ARG A 65 -0.90 -7.68 -20.86
C ARG A 65 0.27 -7.42 -21.81
N PHE A 66 1.41 -7.06 -21.24
CA PHE A 66 2.65 -6.94 -21.99
C PHE A 66 3.43 -8.25 -21.85
N ASP A 67 3.77 -8.86 -22.99
CA ASP A 67 4.63 -10.04 -22.99
C ASP A 67 6.03 -9.64 -22.52
N SER A 68 6.64 -10.49 -21.70
CA SER A 68 8.07 -10.35 -21.41
C SER A 68 8.88 -10.46 -22.70
N PRO A 69 10.03 -9.77 -22.80
CA PRO A 69 10.94 -9.94 -23.92
C PRO A 69 11.30 -11.42 -24.15
N LYS A 70 11.40 -11.83 -25.42
CA LYS A 70 11.80 -13.19 -25.78
C LYS A 70 13.23 -13.50 -25.35
N PHE A 71 14.09 -12.48 -25.32
CA PHE A 71 15.49 -12.59 -24.93
C PHE A 71 15.95 -11.31 -24.20
N TRP A 72 16.30 -11.44 -22.92
CA TRP A 72 16.69 -10.31 -22.08
C TRP A 72 18.09 -9.74 -22.38
N GLY A 73 18.93 -10.45 -23.14
CA GLY A 73 20.31 -10.02 -23.40
C GLY A 73 20.44 -8.83 -24.36
N GLU A 74 19.35 -8.44 -25.02
CA GLU A 74 19.27 -7.26 -25.89
C GLU A 74 18.65 -6.04 -25.17
N GLU A 75 18.14 -6.23 -23.95
CA GLU A 75 17.43 -5.18 -23.20
C GLU A 75 18.36 -4.34 -22.33
N ILE A 76 18.00 -3.08 -22.13
CA ILE A 76 18.75 -2.14 -21.29
C ILE A 76 18.02 -1.97 -19.97
N ILE A 77 18.50 -2.66 -18.92
CA ILE A 77 17.87 -2.64 -17.60
C ILE A 77 18.38 -1.45 -16.78
N TYR A 78 17.46 -0.67 -16.23
CA TYR A 78 17.77 0.43 -15.32
C TYR A 78 17.33 0.13 -13.89
N GLN A 79 18.31 0.06 -12.99
CA GLN A 79 18.05 -0.18 -11.57
C GLN A 79 17.72 1.13 -10.85
N ILE A 80 16.57 1.18 -10.18
CA ILE A 80 16.12 2.33 -9.40
C ILE A 80 16.16 1.99 -7.90
N GLN A 81 16.83 2.83 -7.12
CA GLN A 81 16.56 2.94 -5.69
C GLN A 81 15.41 3.92 -5.48
N VAL A 82 14.19 3.43 -5.29
CA VAL A 82 12.96 4.24 -5.32
C VAL A 82 13.05 5.46 -4.42
N ASP A 83 13.47 5.28 -3.16
CA ASP A 83 13.64 6.34 -2.16
C ASP A 83 14.60 7.47 -2.60
N ARG A 84 15.52 7.20 -3.53
CA ARG A 84 16.59 8.12 -3.96
C ARG A 84 16.38 8.69 -5.36
N PHE A 85 15.32 8.30 -6.06
CA PHE A 85 15.15 8.62 -7.47
C PHE A 85 14.42 9.93 -7.72
N ASN A 86 13.16 10.02 -7.27
CA ASN A 86 12.33 11.21 -7.40
C ASN A 86 11.23 11.16 -6.33
N ASN A 87 11.09 12.21 -5.53
CA ASN A 87 9.98 12.38 -4.58
C ASN A 87 8.81 13.03 -5.34
N GLY A 88 7.75 12.26 -5.56
CA GLY A 88 6.59 12.67 -6.36
C GLY A 88 5.38 13.06 -5.51
N ASP A 89 5.37 12.67 -4.24
CA ASP A 89 4.31 12.98 -3.28
C ASP A 89 4.88 13.11 -1.85
N ILE A 90 5.16 14.36 -1.48
CA ILE A 90 5.68 14.75 -0.16
C ILE A 90 4.77 14.36 1.01
N HIS A 91 3.49 14.05 0.77
CA HIS A 91 2.55 13.75 1.84
C HIS A 91 2.78 12.35 2.45
N ASN A 92 3.50 11.47 1.76
CA ASN A 92 3.78 10.11 2.22
C ASN A 92 5.19 9.89 2.81
N ASP A 93 6.03 10.94 2.85
CA ASP A 93 7.42 10.87 3.32
C ASP A 93 7.54 10.41 4.78
N ASP A 94 6.62 10.89 5.62
CA ASP A 94 6.64 10.64 7.07
C ASP A 94 5.93 9.33 7.47
N PHE A 95 5.36 8.59 6.52
CA PHE A 95 4.65 7.35 6.83
C PHE A 95 5.60 6.24 7.30
N ASN A 96 5.18 5.55 8.37
CA ASN A 96 5.90 4.44 9.00
C ASN A 96 7.33 4.78 9.47
N LEU A 97 7.64 6.06 9.69
CA LEU A 97 8.90 6.48 10.28
C LEU A 97 8.90 6.28 11.79
N SER A 98 10.07 5.94 12.34
CA SER A 98 10.22 5.90 13.80
C SER A 98 10.14 7.32 14.39
N PRO A 99 9.66 7.48 15.64
CA PRO A 99 9.64 8.79 16.30
C PRO A 99 11.02 9.46 16.40
N VAL A 100 12.10 8.66 16.44
CA VAL A 100 13.47 9.16 16.42
C VAL A 100 13.77 9.81 15.06
N GLN A 101 13.50 9.12 13.96
CA GLN A 101 13.73 9.67 12.62
C GLN A 101 12.92 10.93 12.36
N ILE A 102 11.64 10.97 12.73
CA ILE A 102 10.81 12.18 12.58
C ILE A 102 11.41 13.36 13.33
N ARG A 103 11.94 13.14 14.55
CA ARG A 103 12.59 14.19 15.33
C ARG A 103 13.90 14.67 14.69
N GLU A 104 14.75 13.75 14.22
CA GLU A 104 16.02 14.12 13.57
C GLU A 104 15.80 14.84 12.23
N ILE A 105 14.76 14.46 11.48
CA ILE A 105 14.31 15.19 10.28
C ILE A 105 13.93 16.62 10.64
N LYS A 106 13.08 16.79 11.65
CA LYS A 106 12.58 18.11 12.09
C LYS A 106 13.65 18.97 12.74
N SER A 107 14.69 18.38 13.32
CA SER A 107 15.82 19.11 13.90
C SER A 107 16.83 19.58 12.83
N GLY A 108 16.72 19.11 11.59
CA GLY A 108 17.66 19.39 10.51
C GLY A 108 18.98 18.64 10.63
N HIS A 109 19.11 17.70 11.58
CA HIS A 109 20.34 16.93 11.79
C HIS A 109 20.34 15.64 10.95
N LEU A 110 20.48 15.80 9.63
CA LEU A 110 20.34 14.68 8.68
C LEU A 110 21.58 13.77 8.56
N PHE A 111 22.73 14.19 9.08
CA PHE A 111 23.98 13.43 8.98
C PHE A 111 24.02 12.27 9.99
N GLY A 112 24.29 11.06 9.51
CA GLY A 112 24.47 9.87 10.35
C GLY A 112 23.18 9.14 10.76
N ILE A 113 22.01 9.54 10.24
CA ILE A 113 20.76 8.81 10.48
C ILE A 113 20.81 7.48 9.72
N ILE A 114 20.94 6.38 10.46
CA ILE A 114 20.82 5.03 9.92
C ILE A 114 19.37 4.85 9.41
N ASN A 115 19.22 4.32 8.19
CA ASN A 115 17.93 4.11 7.51
C ASN A 115 17.13 5.39 7.21
N TYR A 116 17.82 6.52 6.98
CA TYR A 116 17.17 7.76 6.57
C TYR A 116 16.43 7.60 5.22
N ARG A 117 15.14 7.96 5.21
CA ARG A 117 14.30 8.01 4.00
C ARG A 117 14.38 9.40 3.38
N HIS A 118 14.57 9.46 2.06
CA HIS A 118 14.71 10.69 1.28
C HIS A 118 13.42 11.09 0.59
N GLY A 119 12.39 10.24 0.66
CA GLY A 119 11.04 10.55 0.19
C GLY A 119 10.78 10.15 -1.26
N GLY A 120 11.72 9.47 -1.93
CA GLY A 120 11.43 8.91 -3.24
C GLY A 120 10.32 7.85 -3.17
N ASP A 121 9.41 7.89 -4.14
CA ASP A 121 8.17 7.12 -4.12
C ASP A 121 7.76 6.67 -5.54
N LEU A 122 6.71 5.84 -5.63
CA LEU A 122 6.23 5.33 -6.91
C LEU A 122 5.59 6.42 -7.79
N GLN A 123 4.99 7.44 -7.18
CA GLN A 123 4.42 8.56 -7.92
C GLN A 123 5.53 9.36 -8.64
N GLY A 124 6.70 9.49 -8.01
CA GLY A 124 7.88 10.10 -8.58
C GLY A 124 8.52 9.25 -9.67
N VAL A 125 8.51 7.92 -9.54
CA VAL A 125 8.90 7.01 -10.63
C VAL A 125 7.99 7.22 -11.85
N ILE A 126 6.68 7.26 -11.64
CA ILE A 126 5.68 7.47 -12.72
C ILE A 126 5.92 8.81 -13.43
N GLN A 127 6.17 9.88 -12.69
CA GLN A 127 6.46 11.22 -13.23
C GLN A 127 7.73 11.28 -14.10
N ARG A 128 8.60 10.27 -14.02
CA ARG A 128 9.88 10.20 -14.75
C ARG A 128 9.93 9.06 -15.77
N LEU A 129 8.82 8.39 -16.06
CA LEU A 129 8.80 7.33 -17.08
C LEU A 129 9.22 7.85 -18.46
N ASP A 130 8.82 9.06 -18.83
CA ASP A 130 9.26 9.67 -20.09
C ASP A 130 10.77 9.88 -20.14
N TYR A 131 11.39 10.32 -19.03
CA TYR A 131 12.84 10.41 -18.92
C TYR A 131 13.52 9.05 -19.11
N LEU A 132 12.98 7.99 -18.51
CA LEU A 132 13.54 6.64 -18.65
C LEU A 132 13.41 6.12 -20.09
N LYS A 133 12.29 6.43 -20.74
CA LYS A 133 12.06 6.09 -22.15
C LYS A 133 13.00 6.86 -23.07
N ASP A 134 13.18 8.16 -22.86
CA ASP A 134 14.08 9.01 -23.65
C ASP A 134 15.56 8.59 -23.49
N LEU A 135 15.92 8.02 -22.33
CA LEU A 135 17.23 7.43 -22.10
C LEU A 135 17.47 6.14 -22.92
N GLY A 136 16.42 5.52 -23.45
CA GLY A 136 16.48 4.29 -24.24
C GLY A 136 16.49 3.01 -23.41
N ILE A 137 15.96 3.05 -22.18
CA ILE A 137 15.72 1.85 -21.36
C ILE A 137 14.59 1.04 -22.01
N THR A 138 14.71 -0.30 -21.99
CA THR A 138 13.80 -1.22 -22.68
C THR A 138 13.37 -2.40 -21.82
#